data_AF-A0A842XW49-F1
#
_entry.id   AF-A0A842XW49-F1
#
_cell.length_a   1.000
_cell.length_b   1.000
_cell.length_c   1.000
_cell.angle_alpha   90.00
_cell.angle_beta   90.00
_cell.angle_gamma   90.00
#
_symmetry.space_group_name_H-M   'P 1'
#
loop_
_entity.id
_entity.type
_entity.pdbx_description
1 polymer ?
#
loop_
_entity_poly.entity_id
_entity_poly.type
_entity_poly.pdbx_seq_one_letter_code
_entity_poly.pdbx_strand_id
1 'polypeptide(L)'
;ADRIYTLIRCFWVREFGKNWGREMDVPPARWFEEPLTKGPMKGAKLDRAKYDVMLSNYYQKRGWDGRGIPTKTTLRKLGLEDVAKQLGKRVKLYD
;
A
#
# COMPACT_ATOMS: atom_id res chain seq x y z
N ALA A 1 8.46 9.44 -12.06
CA ALA A 1 7.66 9.64 -10.82
C ALA A 1 7.82 8.48 -9.83
N ASP A 2 7.75 7.22 -10.28
CA ASP A 2 7.70 6.03 -9.42
C ASP A 2 8.87 5.85 -8.45
N ARG A 3 10.08 6.26 -8.84
CA ARG A 3 11.25 6.23 -7.94
C ARG A 3 11.01 7.03 -6.66
N ILE A 4 10.54 8.26 -6.77
CA ILE A 4 10.32 9.16 -5.62
C ILE A 4 9.19 8.62 -4.74
N TYR A 5 8.08 8.20 -5.35
CA TYR A 5 6.95 7.66 -4.58
C TYR A 5 7.32 6.37 -3.84
N THR A 6 8.13 5.52 -4.48
CA THR A 6 8.67 4.30 -3.87
C THR A 6 9.64 4.63 -2.74
N LEU A 7 10.48 5.65 -2.89
CA LEU A 7 11.38 6.10 -1.82
C LEU A 7 10.60 6.63 -0.60
N ILE A 8 9.56 7.43 -0.82
CA ILE A 8 8.64 7.89 0.24
C ILE A 8 8.01 6.67 0.93
N ARG A 9 7.54 5.68 0.16
CA ARG A 9 6.99 4.45 0.71
C ARG A 9 8.01 3.71 1.58
N CYS A 10 9.25 3.56 1.12
CA CYS A 10 10.32 2.94 1.90
C CYS A 10 10.63 3.67 3.21
N PHE A 11 10.57 5.00 3.22
CA PHE A 11 10.71 5.78 4.45
C PHE A 11 9.64 5.37 5.48
N TRP A 12 8.37 5.38 5.09
CA TRP A 12 7.28 4.99 5.98
C TRP A 12 7.40 3.54 6.48
N VAL A 13 7.73 2.60 5.59
CA VAL A 13 7.96 1.19 5.96
C VAL A 13 9.12 1.07 6.95
N ARG A 14 10.20 1.86 6.80
CA ARG A 14 11.36 1.83 7.70
C ARG A 14 11.00 2.32 9.11
N GLU A 15 10.22 3.39 9.20
CA GLU A 15 9.82 4.00 10.48
C GLU A 15 8.79 3.14 11.22
N PHE A 16 7.82 2.57 10.51
CA PHE A 16 6.77 1.74 11.11
C PHE A 16 7.21 0.29 11.32
N GLY A 17 8.15 -0.21 10.51
CA GLY A 17 8.75 -1.52 10.65
C GLY A 17 7.71 -2.65 10.69
N LYS A 18 7.63 -3.35 11.82
CA LYS A 18 6.69 -4.46 12.03
C LYS A 18 5.22 -4.01 12.11
N ASN A 19 4.97 -2.72 12.37
CA ASN A 19 3.62 -2.15 12.46
C ASN A 19 3.14 -1.62 11.10
N TRP A 20 3.87 -1.93 10.03
CA TRP A 20 3.47 -1.58 8.68
C TRP A 20 2.67 -2.70 8.03
N GLY A 21 1.53 -2.33 7.46
CA GLY A 21 0.70 -3.26 6.70
C GLY A 21 -0.28 -2.55 5.79
N ARG A 22 -1.14 -3.35 5.15
CA ARG A 22 -2.13 -2.89 4.16
C ARG A 22 -3.18 -1.96 4.77
N GLU A 23 -3.42 -2.09 6.07
CA GLU A 23 -4.32 -1.27 6.86
C GLU A 23 -3.97 0.22 6.82
N MET A 24 -2.69 0.56 6.56
CA MET A 24 -2.24 1.95 6.39
C MET A 24 -2.83 2.63 5.16
N ASP A 25 -3.34 1.85 4.18
CA ASP A 25 -3.95 2.34 2.95
C ASP A 25 -5.47 2.12 2.91
N VAL A 26 -6.11 1.91 4.07
CA VAL A 26 -7.57 1.72 4.15
C VAL A 26 -8.27 3.02 4.54
N PRO A 27 -9.32 3.45 3.81
CA PRO A 27 -10.10 4.63 4.18
C PRO A 27 -10.85 4.46 5.51
N PRO A 28 -11.39 5.55 6.07
CA PRO A 28 -12.16 5.48 7.32
C PRO A 28 -13.32 4.47 7.25
N ALA A 29 -13.55 3.75 8.35
CA ALA A 29 -14.59 2.72 8.46
C ALA A 29 -15.98 3.21 8.03
N ARG A 30 -16.29 4.48 8.31
CA ARG A 30 -17.51 5.16 7.89
C ARG A 30 -17.86 4.94 6.42
N TRP A 31 -16.88 4.96 5.52
CA TRP A 31 -17.14 4.82 4.08
C TRP A 31 -17.62 3.41 3.69
N PHE A 32 -17.38 2.41 4.53
CA PHE A 32 -17.78 1.02 4.34
C PHE A 32 -19.02 0.62 5.15
N GLU A 33 -19.32 1.38 6.20
CA GLU A 33 -20.35 1.04 7.19
C GLU A 33 -21.60 1.90 7.03
N GLU A 34 -21.42 3.21 6.83
CA GLU A 34 -22.51 4.18 6.78
C GLU A 34 -22.84 4.55 5.32
N PRO A 35 -23.97 4.05 4.77
CA PRO A 35 -24.38 4.41 3.42
C PRO A 35 -24.86 5.86 3.35
N LEU A 36 -24.77 6.43 2.15
CA LEU A 36 -25.30 7.76 1.87
C LEU A 36 -26.80 7.83 2.19
N THR A 37 -27.22 8.87 2.91
CA THR A 37 -28.59 8.99 3.43
C THR A 37 -29.55 9.71 2.48
N LYS A 38 -29.02 10.50 1.53
CA LYS A 38 -29.79 11.35 0.62
C LYS A 38 -29.18 11.37 -0.79
N GLY A 39 -29.96 11.85 -1.76
CA GLY A 39 -29.53 12.01 -3.15
C GLY A 39 -29.62 10.73 -3.99
N PRO A 40 -29.18 10.78 -5.26
CA PRO A 40 -29.34 9.68 -6.23
C PRO A 40 -28.54 8.42 -5.87
N MET A 41 -27.48 8.56 -5.07
CA MET A 41 -26.65 7.44 -4.59
C MET A 41 -27.04 7.00 -3.16
N LYS A 42 -28.24 7.36 -2.67
CA LYS A 42 -28.72 6.93 -1.36
C LYS A 42 -28.63 5.40 -1.22
N GLY A 43 -28.10 4.92 -0.10
CA GLY A 43 -27.85 3.51 0.16
C GLY A 43 -26.49 3.00 -0.31
N ALA A 44 -25.77 3.75 -1.15
CA ALA A 44 -24.44 3.36 -1.60
C ALA A 44 -23.38 3.53 -0.50
N LYS A 45 -22.45 2.60 -0.45
CA LYS A 45 -21.25 2.59 0.38
C LYS A 45 -20.14 1.78 -0.30
N LEU A 46 -18.91 1.92 0.18
CA LEU A 46 -17.80 1.09 -0.30
C LEU A 46 -17.95 -0.35 0.17
N ASP A 47 -17.52 -1.28 -0.68
CA ASP A 47 -17.44 -2.69 -0.37
C ASP A 47 -16.00 -3.04 0.03
N ARG A 48 -15.83 -3.66 1.20
CA ARG A 48 -14.49 -3.99 1.74
C ARG A 48 -13.77 -5.02 0.88
N ALA A 49 -14.45 -6.05 0.40
CA ALA A 49 -13.83 -7.10 -0.41
C ALA A 49 -13.42 -6.57 -1.78
N LYS A 50 -14.27 -5.76 -2.43
CA LYS A 50 -13.92 -5.12 -3.70
C LYS A 50 -12.77 -4.12 -3.55
N TYR A 51 -12.75 -3.35 -2.44
CA TYR A 51 -11.64 -2.46 -2.13
C TYR A 51 -10.34 -3.23 -1.93
N ASP A 52 -10.38 -4.36 -1.23
CA ASP A 52 -9.22 -5.22 -0.97
C ASP A 52 -8.60 -5.78 -2.26
N VAL A 53 -9.45 -6.22 -3.19
CA VAL A 53 -9.04 -6.64 -4.54
C VAL A 53 -8.42 -5.48 -5.31
N MET A 54 -9.06 -4.31 -5.30
CA MET A 54 -8.55 -3.10 -5.96
C MET A 54 -7.16 -2.70 -5.41
N LEU A 55 -7.00 -2.72 -4.08
CA LEU A 55 -5.75 -2.38 -3.40
C LEU A 55 -4.63 -3.36 -3.75
N SER A 56 -4.94 -4.65 -3.82
CA SER A 56 -3.99 -5.69 -4.23
C SER A 56 -3.53 -5.49 -5.67
N ASN A 57 -4.46 -5.17 -6.58
CA ASN A 57 -4.14 -4.85 -7.97
C ASN A 57 -3.27 -3.58 -8.08
N TYR A 58 -3.51 -2.59 -7.24
CA TYR A 58 -2.69 -1.38 -7.17
C TYR A 58 -1.25 -1.69 -6.73
N TYR A 59 -1.04 -2.51 -5.69
CA TYR A 59 0.29 -2.94 -5.27
C TYR A 59 1.01 -3.71 -6.36
N GLN A 60 0.32 -4.65 -7.02
CA GLN A 60 0.89 -5.43 -8.12
C GLN A 60 1.37 -4.52 -9.25
N LYS A 61 0.57 -3.53 -9.65
CA LYS A 61 0.95 -2.54 -10.67
C LYS A 61 2.17 -1.71 -10.28
N ARG A 62 2.35 -1.44 -8.98
CA ARG A 62 3.54 -0.74 -8.45
C ARG A 62 4.75 -1.65 -8.23
N GLY A 63 4.60 -2.96 -8.37
CA GLY A 63 5.64 -3.93 -8.03
C GLY A 63 5.90 -3.98 -6.52
N TRP A 64 4.84 -3.90 -5.73
CA TRP A 64 4.85 -4.03 -4.27
C TRP A 64 4.18 -5.35 -3.87
N ASP A 65 4.52 -5.85 -2.69
CA ASP A 65 3.90 -7.06 -2.15
C ASP A 65 2.50 -6.79 -1.57
N GLY A 66 1.82 -7.83 -1.08
CA GLY A 66 0.47 -7.73 -0.50
C GLY A 66 0.37 -6.89 0.79
N ARG A 67 1.50 -6.47 1.36
CA ARG A 67 1.58 -5.55 2.51
C ARG A 67 1.83 -4.11 2.05
N GLY A 68 1.92 -3.87 0.74
CA GLY A 68 2.25 -2.58 0.15
C GLY A 68 3.72 -2.18 0.39
N ILE A 69 4.62 -3.15 0.54
CA ILE A 69 6.07 -2.93 0.64
C ILE A 69 6.70 -3.15 -0.75
N PRO A 70 7.52 -2.22 -1.26
CA PRO A 70 8.21 -2.41 -2.54
C PRO A 70 9.10 -3.65 -2.56
N THR A 71 9.04 -4.45 -3.63
CA THR A 71 9.87 -5.65 -3.75
C THR A 71 11.32 -5.30 -4.09
N LYS A 72 12.25 -6.24 -3.85
CA LYS A 72 13.67 -6.08 -4.19
C LYS A 72 13.85 -5.82 -5.69
N THR A 73 13.08 -6.51 -6.53
CA THR A 73 13.13 -6.35 -7.99
C THR A 73 12.75 -4.92 -8.38
N THR A 74 11.68 -4.37 -7.79
CA THR A 74 11.24 -3.00 -8.04
C THR A 74 12.27 -1.97 -7.56
N LEU A 75 12.82 -2.14 -6.36
CA LEU A 75 13.83 -1.22 -5.82
C LEU A 75 15.10 -1.19 -6.68
N ARG A 76 15.56 -2.35 -7.16
CA ARG A 76 16.70 -2.42 -8.10
C ARG A 76 16.38 -1.74 -9.43
N LYS A 77 15.21 -2.03 -10.01
CA LYS A 77 14.78 -1.40 -11.27
C LYS A 77 14.72 0.14 -11.17
N LEU A 78 14.47 0.68 -9.98
CA LEU A 78 14.39 2.11 -9.72
C LEU A 78 15.71 2.74 -9.23
N GLY A 79 16.81 1.99 -9.17
CA GLY A 79 18.10 2.47 -8.68
C GLY A 79 18.08 2.87 -7.20
N LEU A 80 17.45 2.02 -6.36
CA LEU A 80 17.28 2.17 -4.92
C LEU A 80 17.86 0.94 -4.16
N GLU A 81 18.95 0.36 -4.65
CA GLU A 81 19.57 -0.84 -4.08
C GLU A 81 20.11 -0.62 -2.67
N ASP A 82 20.63 0.58 -2.39
CA ASP A 82 21.08 1.01 -1.07
C ASP A 82 19.89 1.06 -0.09
N VAL A 83 18.74 1.59 -0.53
CA VAL A 83 17.49 1.60 0.24
C VAL A 83 17.01 0.18 0.50
N ALA A 84 17.07 -0.72 -0.49
CA ALA A 84 16.70 -2.12 -0.31
C ALA A 84 17.55 -2.80 0.79
N LYS A 85 18.87 -2.54 0.81
CA LYS A 85 19.77 -3.05 1.85
C LYS A 85 19.40 -2.54 3.24
N GLN A 86 19.08 -1.25 3.37
CA GLN A 86 18.70 -0.68 4.68
C GLN A 86 17.32 -1.17 5.13
N LEU A 87 16.35 -1.21 4.22
CA LEU A 87 14.98 -1.64 4.51
C LEU A 87 14.93 -3.12 4.90
N GLY A 88 15.76 -3.96 4.26
CA GLY A 88 15.91 -5.38 4.59
C GLY A 88 16.38 -5.66 6.03
N LYS A 89 17.00 -4.69 6.71
CA LYS A 89 17.36 -4.80 8.14
C LYS A 89 16.16 -4.60 9.07
N ARG A 90 15.09 -3.96 8.59
CA ARG A 90 13.89 -3.61 9.38
C ARG A 90 12.72 -4.55 9.08
N VAL A 91 12.56 -4.94 7.82
CA VAL A 91 11.45 -5.78 7.35
C VAL A 91 11.94 -6.83 6.35
N LYS A 92 11.25 -7.97 6.27
CA LYS A 92 11.52 -8.99 5.26
C LYS A 92 11.08 -8.48 3.88
N LEU A 93 12.02 -8.41 2.93
CA LEU A 93 11.74 -8.05 1.53
C LEU A 93 11.61 -9.31 0.66
N TYR A 94 10.60 -9.31 -0.20
CA TYR A 94 10.39 -10.33 -1.23
C TYR A 94 10.92 -9.84 -2.58
N ASP A 95 11.08 -10.76 -3.52
CA ASP A 95 11.50 -10.47 -4.90
C ASP A 95 10.34 -9.95 -5.75
#